data_AF-A0A382CAN4-F1
#
_entry.id   AF-A0A382CAN4-F1
#
_cell.length_a   1.000
_cell.length_b   1.000
_cell.length_c   1.000
_cell.angle_alpha   90.00
_cell.angle_beta   90.00
_cell.angle_gamma   90.00
#
_symmetry.space_group_name_H-M   'P 1'
#
loop_
_entity.id
_entity.type
_entity.pdbx_description
1 polymer ?
#
loop_
_entity_poly.entity_id
_entity_poly.type
_entity_poly.pdbx_seq_one_letter_code
_entity_poly.pdbx_strand_id
1 'polypeptide(L)'
;MTESGLKLLLEKQQSLLKELLDFSQRQFAETDPVGLDNLLSQKDKCFEELQKVDSLLEKWHQQYNRPFQAEEQKLDQLIQDLLEKILLSEKEFEKIVGREKNAVSLQITQLGRQMQYRKDPGHHRPQIKNMKT
;
A
#
# COMPACT_ATOMS: atom_id res chain seq x y z
N MET A 1 -27.78 25.45 -4.68
CA MET A 1 -27.19 24.19 -4.19
C MET A 1 -26.16 24.51 -3.10
N THR A 2 -26.57 24.85 -1.87
CA THR A 2 -25.71 25.63 -0.95
C THR A 2 -25.40 24.99 0.41
N GLU A 3 -26.13 23.98 0.87
CA GLU A 3 -25.81 23.23 2.12
C GLU A 3 -25.83 21.72 1.90
N SER A 4 -26.88 21.21 1.25
CA SER A 4 -26.97 19.79 0.90
C SER A 4 -25.82 19.30 0.00
N GLY A 5 -25.23 20.18 -0.81
CA GLY A 5 -24.14 19.80 -1.73
C GLY A 5 -22.82 19.48 -1.03
N LEU A 6 -22.41 20.26 -0.02
CA LEU A 6 -21.17 20.02 0.71
C LEU A 6 -21.27 18.74 1.54
N LYS A 7 -22.38 18.59 2.27
CA LYS A 7 -22.65 17.38 3.06
C LYS A 7 -22.56 16.11 2.20
N LEU A 8 -23.16 16.12 1.01
CA LEU A 8 -23.09 14.99 0.07
C LEU A 8 -21.65 14.70 -0.41
N LEU A 9 -20.84 15.74 -0.62
CA LEU A 9 -19.42 15.56 -0.98
C LEU A 9 -18.63 14.93 0.17
N LEU A 10 -18.84 15.40 1.41
CA LEU A 10 -18.20 14.83 2.61
C LEU A 10 -18.66 13.39 2.87
N GLU A 11 -19.94 13.08 2.72
CA GLU A 11 -20.46 11.71 2.83
C GLU A 11 -19.87 10.78 1.76
N LYS A 12 -19.71 11.28 0.53
CA LYS A 12 -19.02 10.53 -0.54
C LYS A 12 -17.56 10.29 -0.20
N GLN A 13 -16.83 11.31 0.27
CA GLN A 13 -15.43 11.19 0.69
C GLN A 13 -15.29 10.15 1.81
N GLN A 14 -16.14 10.24 2.84
CA GLN A 14 -16.15 9.29 3.95
C GLN A 14 -16.38 7.85 3.47
N SER A 15 -17.31 7.65 2.54
CA SER A 15 -17.64 6.32 2.01
C SER A 15 -16.45 5.72 1.26
N LEU A 16 -15.81 6.51 0.39
CA LEU A 16 -14.60 6.10 -0.32
C LEU A 16 -13.45 5.78 0.64
N LEU A 17 -13.25 6.57 1.70
CA LEU A 17 -12.22 6.30 2.69
C LEU A 17 -12.49 5.02 3.50
N LYS A 18 -13.76 4.67 3.76
CA LYS A 18 -14.10 3.39 4.40
C LYS A 18 -13.73 2.21 3.49
N GLU A 19 -14.01 2.30 2.19
CA GLU A 19 -13.58 1.30 1.21
C GLU A 19 -12.06 1.19 1.14
N LEU A 20 -11.36 2.33 1.08
CA LEU A 20 -9.90 2.35 1.07
C LEU A 20 -9.30 1.71 2.32
N LEU A 21 -9.89 1.95 3.50
CA LEU A 21 -9.48 1.31 4.75
C LEU A 21 -9.68 -0.21 4.71
N ASP A 22 -10.81 -0.68 4.19
CA ASP A 22 -11.08 -2.12 4.02
C ASP A 22 -10.04 -2.76 3.08
N PHE A 23 -9.72 -2.14 1.94
CA PHE A 23 -8.64 -2.62 1.07
C PHE A 23 -7.29 -2.63 1.78
N SER A 24 -6.97 -1.56 2.54
CA SER A 24 -5.74 -1.42 3.31
C SER A 24 -5.60 -2.48 4.42
N GLN A 25 -6.71 -3.06 4.88
CA GLN A 25 -6.71 -4.15 5.85
C GLN A 25 -6.64 -5.53 5.18
N ARG A 26 -7.29 -5.70 4.02
CA ARG A 26 -7.28 -6.98 3.28
C ARG A 26 -5.89 -7.37 2.78
N GLN A 27 -5.04 -6.39 2.43
CA GLN A 27 -3.69 -6.66 1.93
C GLN A 27 -2.82 -7.47 2.91
N PHE A 28 -3.11 -7.44 4.22
CA PHE A 28 -2.39 -8.25 5.22
C PHE A 28 -2.71 -9.75 5.14
N ALA A 29 -3.88 -10.11 4.61
CA ALA A 29 -4.31 -11.49 4.45
C ALA A 29 -3.99 -12.03 3.06
N GLU A 30 -3.58 -11.16 2.13
CA GLU A 30 -3.35 -11.54 0.74
C GLU A 30 -1.94 -12.10 0.56
N THR A 31 -1.88 -13.39 0.22
CA THR A 31 -0.63 -14.11 -0.02
C THR A 31 -0.43 -14.43 -1.50
N ASP A 32 -1.48 -14.28 -2.31
CA ASP A 32 -1.42 -14.50 -3.75
C ASP A 32 -1.02 -13.21 -4.47
N PRO A 33 0.06 -13.21 -5.28
CA PRO A 33 0.46 -12.03 -6.04
C PRO A 33 -0.64 -11.47 -6.95
N VAL A 34 -1.48 -12.33 -7.54
CA VAL A 34 -2.58 -11.89 -8.42
C VAL A 34 -3.68 -11.22 -7.61
N GLY A 35 -4.02 -11.76 -6.43
CA GLY A 35 -4.91 -11.12 -5.47
C GLY A 35 -4.41 -9.74 -5.04
N LEU A 36 -3.11 -9.62 -4.75
CA LEU A 36 -2.52 -8.35 -4.32
C LEU A 36 -2.53 -7.31 -5.45
N ASP A 37 -2.17 -7.69 -6.68
CA ASP A 37 -2.22 -6.78 -7.84
C ASP A 37 -3.64 -6.26 -8.09
N ASN A 38 -4.65 -7.13 -7.98
CA ASN A 38 -6.05 -6.73 -8.11
C ASN A 38 -6.46 -5.75 -7.01
N LEU A 39 -6.03 -5.99 -5.77
CA LEU A 39 -6.31 -5.12 -4.64
C LEU A 39 -5.67 -3.74 -4.79
N LEU A 40 -4.42 -3.69 -5.28
CA LEU A 40 -3.74 -2.43 -5.60
C LEU A 40 -4.49 -1.65 -6.68
N SER A 41 -4.94 -2.32 -7.75
CA SER A 41 -5.75 -1.68 -8.78
C SER A 41 -7.08 -1.12 -8.24
N GLN A 42 -7.71 -1.79 -7.27
CA GLN A 42 -8.90 -1.29 -6.60
C GLN A 42 -8.61 -0.05 -5.75
N LYS A 43 -7.47 -0.04 -5.02
CA LYS A 43 -7.01 1.13 -4.26
C LYS A 43 -6.74 2.32 -5.18
N ASP A 44 -6.09 2.12 -6.32
CA ASP A 44 -5.82 3.19 -7.30
C ASP A 44 -7.11 3.83 -7.81
N LYS A 45 -8.11 3.01 -8.19
CA LYS A 45 -9.43 3.52 -8.60
C LYS A 45 -10.12 4.31 -7.49
N CYS A 46 -10.02 3.84 -6.25
CA CYS A 46 -10.54 4.55 -5.09
C CYS A 46 -9.86 5.93 -4.92
N PHE A 47 -8.53 5.99 -5.08
CA PHE A 47 -7.78 7.23 -5.04
C PHE A 47 -8.16 8.21 -6.17
N GLU A 48 -8.36 7.72 -7.39
CA GLU A 48 -8.84 8.57 -8.50
C GLU A 48 -10.20 9.19 -8.19
N GLU A 49 -11.12 8.44 -7.59
CA GLU A 49 -12.42 8.98 -7.16
C GLU A 49 -12.28 9.96 -5.99
N LEU A 50 -11.40 9.69 -5.03
CA LEU A 50 -11.11 10.63 -3.94
C LEU A 50 -10.55 11.95 -4.46
N GLN A 51 -9.60 11.93 -5.40
CA GLN A 51 -9.05 13.14 -6.01
C GLN A 51 -10.12 13.98 -6.73
N LYS A 52 -11.10 13.33 -7.37
CA LYS A 52 -12.24 14.03 -7.98
C LYS A 52 -13.11 14.69 -6.92
N VAL A 53 -13.37 14.03 -5.79
CA VAL A 53 -14.12 14.58 -4.66
C VAL A 53 -13.37 15.75 -4.02
N ASP A 54 -12.07 15.61 -3.77
CA ASP A 54 -11.22 16.67 -3.21
C ASP A 54 -11.23 17.91 -4.10
N SER A 55 -11.13 17.73 -5.43
CA SER A 55 -11.24 18.84 -6.39
C SER A 55 -12.60 19.55 -6.35
N LEU A 56 -13.68 18.81 -6.08
CA LEU A 56 -15.03 19.40 -5.94
C LEU A 56 -15.18 20.12 -4.61
N LEU A 57 -14.64 19.57 -3.53
CA LEU A 57 -14.60 20.20 -2.21
C LEU A 57 -13.82 21.51 -2.26
N GLU A 58 -12.65 21.52 -2.90
CA GLU A 58 -11.84 22.73 -3.05
C GLU A 58 -12.61 23.83 -3.80
N LYS A 59 -13.24 23.49 -4.93
CA LYS A 59 -14.09 24.43 -5.69
C LYS A 59 -15.24 24.96 -4.85
N TRP A 60 -15.88 24.10 -4.07
CA TRP A 60 -16.98 24.49 -3.19
C TRP A 60 -16.48 25.47 -2.10
N HIS A 61 -15.34 25.17 -1.47
CA HIS A 61 -14.73 26.04 -0.47
C HIS A 61 -14.35 27.42 -1.03
N GLN A 62 -13.78 27.47 -2.23
CA GLN A 62 -13.45 28.72 -2.91
C GLN A 62 -14.70 29.55 -3.24
N GLN A 63 -15.80 28.90 -3.64
CA GLN A 63 -17.03 29.58 -4.03
C GLN A 63 -17.81 30.16 -2.85
N TYR A 64 -17.94 29.40 -1.75
CA TYR A 64 -18.82 29.76 -0.63
C TYR A 64 -18.08 30.32 0.57
N ASN A 65 -16.79 30.00 0.72
CA ASN A 65 -15.88 30.49 1.77
C ASN A 65 -16.56 30.64 3.15
N ARG A 66 -17.22 29.57 3.61
CA ARG A 66 -17.88 29.52 4.91
C ARG A 66 -17.33 28.40 5.78
N PRO A 67 -17.37 28.53 7.11
CA PRO A 67 -17.02 27.44 8.02
C PRO A 67 -18.04 26.29 7.93
N PHE A 68 -17.60 25.10 8.34
CA PHE A 68 -18.46 23.93 8.47
C PHE A 68 -19.51 24.12 9.57
N GLN A 69 -20.71 23.60 9.30
CA GLN A 69 -21.79 23.46 10.27
C GLN A 69 -21.58 22.23 11.14
N ALA A 70 -22.35 22.09 12.22
CA ALA A 70 -22.17 21.03 13.21
C ALA A 70 -22.22 19.60 12.61
N GLU A 71 -23.07 19.34 11.61
CA GLU A 71 -23.11 18.03 10.95
C GLU A 71 -21.90 17.79 10.04
N GLU A 72 -21.47 18.83 9.32
CA GLU A 72 -20.30 18.79 8.44
C GLU A 72 -19.01 18.63 9.26
N GLN A 73 -18.91 19.29 10.41
CA GLN A 73 -17.80 19.12 11.37
C GLN A 73 -17.72 17.68 11.89
N LYS A 74 -18.86 17.03 12.17
CA LYS A 74 -18.87 15.62 12.57
C LYS A 74 -18.37 14.72 11.44
N LEU A 75 -18.77 14.99 10.20
CA LEU A 75 -18.28 14.24 9.04
C LEU A 75 -16.79 14.45 8.83
N ASP A 76 -16.31 15.69 8.92
CA ASP A 76 -14.90 16.04 8.80
C ASP A 76 -14.05 15.32 9.86
N GLN A 77 -14.49 15.32 11.13
CA GLN A 77 -13.80 14.57 12.18
C GLN A 77 -13.74 13.07 11.87
N LEU A 78 -14.83 12.47 11.41
CA LEU A 78 -14.86 11.06 11.02
C LEU A 78 -13.94 10.77 9.82
N ILE A 79 -13.81 11.72 8.89
CA ILE A 79 -12.89 11.64 7.75
C ILE A 79 -11.44 11.68 8.24
N GLN A 80 -11.10 12.58 9.15
CA GLN A 80 -9.75 12.65 9.75
C GLN A 80 -9.41 11.35 10.49
N ASP A 81 -10.33 10.81 11.28
CA ASP A 81 -10.14 9.54 11.99
C ASP A 81 -9.92 8.36 11.02
N LEU A 82 -10.61 8.37 9.87
CA LEU A 82 -10.40 7.35 8.82
C LEU A 82 -9.03 7.49 8.17
N LEU A 83 -8.61 8.72 7.82
CA LEU A 83 -7.31 8.99 7.23
C LEU A 83 -6.17 8.55 8.15
N GLU A 84 -6.26 8.81 9.45
CA GLU A 84 -5.27 8.36 10.43
C GLU A 84 -5.17 6.83 10.47
N LYS A 85 -6.32 6.13 10.50
CA LYS A 85 -6.35 4.66 10.48
C LYS A 85 -5.74 4.08 9.22
N ILE A 86 -6.05 4.67 8.05
CA ILE A 86 -5.48 4.26 6.77
C ILE A 86 -3.96 4.47 6.80
N LEU A 87 -3.50 5.65 7.22
CA LEU A 87 -2.07 5.96 7.30
C LEU A 87 -1.30 4.96 8.18
N LEU A 88 -1.86 4.62 9.35
CA LEU A 88 -1.27 3.62 10.23
C LEU A 88 -1.23 2.23 9.57
N SER A 89 -2.33 1.81 8.95
CA SER A 89 -2.44 0.54 8.22
C SER A 89 -1.39 0.44 7.12
N GLU A 90 -1.26 1.47 6.29
CA GLU A 90 -0.30 1.50 5.18
C GLU A 90 1.15 1.51 5.66
N LYS A 91 1.46 2.24 6.74
CA LYS A 91 2.81 2.24 7.34
C LYS A 91 3.19 0.88 7.90
N GLU A 92 2.26 0.17 8.53
CA GLU A 92 2.53 -1.19 9.02
C GLU A 92 2.73 -2.17 7.85
N PHE A 93 1.94 -2.05 6.78
CA PHE A 93 2.10 -2.89 5.60
C PHE A 93 3.43 -2.61 4.87
N GLU A 94 3.83 -1.34 4.75
CA GLU A 94 5.13 -0.95 4.19
C GLU A 94 6.30 -1.65 4.90
N LYS A 95 6.23 -1.78 6.24
CA LYS A 95 7.25 -2.51 7.01
C LYS A 95 7.29 -4.00 6.65
N ILE A 96 6.14 -4.63 6.41
CA ILE A 96 6.07 -6.04 6.00
C ILE A 96 6.71 -6.22 4.63
N VAL A 97 6.28 -5.43 3.63
CA VAL A 97 6.83 -5.46 2.28
C VAL A 97 8.34 -5.17 2.29
N GLY A 98 8.79 -4.23 3.12
CA GLY A 98 10.22 -3.94 3.31
C GLY A 98 11.03 -5.13 3.84
N ARG A 99 10.47 -5.90 4.80
CA ARG A 99 11.11 -7.13 5.31
C ARG A 99 11.17 -8.22 4.25
N GLU A 100 10.10 -8.41 3.49
CA GLU A 100 10.04 -9.40 2.40
C GLU A 100 11.06 -9.08 1.30
N LYS A 101 11.13 -7.81 0.87
CA LYS A 101 12.14 -7.33 -0.08
C LYS A 101 13.56 -7.63 0.38
N ASN A 102 13.87 -7.39 1.65
CA ASN A 102 15.18 -7.67 2.22
C ASN A 102 15.48 -9.17 2.23
N ALA A 103 14.51 -10.00 2.61
CA ALA A 103 14.65 -11.45 2.60
C ALA A 103 14.92 -11.99 1.19
N VAL A 104 14.16 -11.55 0.18
CA VAL A 104 14.36 -11.93 -1.23
C VAL A 104 15.74 -11.49 -1.73
N SER A 105 16.18 -10.27 -1.39
CA SER A 105 17.51 -9.77 -1.78
C SER A 105 18.64 -10.62 -1.21
N LEU A 106 18.51 -11.08 0.03
CA LEU A 106 19.47 -11.99 0.66
C LEU A 106 19.51 -13.35 -0.04
N GLN A 107 18.35 -13.92 -0.36
CA GLN A 107 18.25 -15.20 -1.08
C GLN A 107 18.88 -15.12 -2.48
N ILE A 108 18.60 -14.05 -3.23
CA ILE A 108 19.23 -13.81 -4.55
C ILE A 108 20.75 -13.73 -4.41
N THR A 109 21.25 -13.01 -3.41
CA THR A 109 22.70 -12.91 -3.15
C THR A 109 23.32 -14.26 -2.85
N GLN A 110 22.67 -15.10 -2.03
CA GLN A 110 23.14 -16.45 -1.71
C GLN A 110 23.16 -17.36 -2.94
N LEU A 111 22.09 -17.34 -3.75
CA LEU A 111 22.02 -18.07 -5.02
C LEU A 111 23.15 -17.63 -5.97
N GLY A 112 23.43 -16.34 -6.06
CA GLY A 112 24.55 -15.80 -6.82
C GLY A 112 25.90 -16.42 -6.41
N ARG A 113 26.18 -16.50 -5.10
CA ARG A 113 27.39 -17.14 -4.58
C ARG A 113 27.42 -18.65 -4.88
N GLN A 114 26.30 -19.34 -4.72
CA GLN A 114 26.20 -20.78 -5.02
C GLN A 114 26.45 -21.07 -6.51
N MET A 115 25.95 -20.23 -7.41
CA MET A 115 26.21 -20.36 -8.85
C MET A 115 27.68 -20.10 -9.20
N GLN A 116 28.35 -19.20 -8.47
CA GLN A 116 29.78 -18.91 -8.66
C GLN A 116 30.69 -20.02 -8.12
N TYR A 117 30.24 -20.81 -7.13
CA TYR A 117 31.03 -21.88 -6.52
C TYR A 117 31.59 -22.91 -7.52
N ARG A 118 30.94 -23.13 -8.66
CA ARG A 118 31.43 -24.03 -9.73
C ARG A 118 32.08 -23.32 -10.93
N LYS A 119 32.07 -21.99 -10.96
CA LYS A 119 32.66 -21.20 -12.07
C LYS A 119 34.11 -20.81 -11.83
N ASP A 120 34.71 -21.22 -10.72
CA ASP A 120 36.13 -21.03 -10.47
C ASP A 120 36.92 -22.21 -11.08
N PRO A 121 37.57 -22.05 -12.26
CA PRO A 121 38.36 -23.11 -12.88
C PRO A 121 39.60 -23.49 -12.05
N GLY A 122 39.89 -22.76 -10.95
CA GLY A 122 41.01 -22.98 -10.05
C GLY A 122 40.80 -24.02 -8.94
N HIS A 123 39.58 -24.54 -8.74
CA HIS A 123 39.39 -25.64 -7.78
C HIS A 123 39.87 -26.96 -8.37
N HIS A 124 41.19 -27.16 -8.32
CA HIS A 124 41.80 -28.48 -8.39
C HIS A 124 41.09 -29.41 -7.43
N ARG A 125 40.24 -30.28 -7.97
CA ARG A 125 39.75 -31.47 -7.28
C ARG A 125 41.01 -32.17 -6.73
N PRO A 126 41.15 -32.38 -5.41
CA PRO A 126 42.25 -33.19 -4.90
C PRO A 126 42.16 -34.53 -5.62
N GLN A 127 43.15 -34.85 -6.45
CA GLN A 127 43.27 -36.19 -7.00
C GLN A 127 43.49 -37.10 -5.80
N ILE A 128 42.46 -37.87 -5.44
CA ILE A 128 42.60 -38.97 -4.50
C ILE A 128 43.55 -39.95 -5.18
N LYS A 129 44.84 -39.84 -4.85
CA LYS A 129 45.83 -40.84 -5.21
C LYS A 129 45.43 -42.09 -4.45
N ASN A 130 44.83 -43.05 -5.17
CA ASN A 130 44.62 -44.40 -4.66
C ASN A 130 45.96 -44.90 -4.11
N MET A 131 46.02 -45.10 -2.79
CA MET A 131 47.12 -45.78 -2.14
C MET A 131 47.21 -47.17 -2.75
N LYS A 132 48.36 -47.49 -3.36
CA LYS A 132 48.67 -48.85 -3.80
C LYS A 132 48.79 -49.72 -2.56
N THR A 133 47.96 -50.76 -2.50
CA THR A 133 48.07 -51.89 -1.58
C THR A 133 49.31 -52.71 -1.90
#